data_AF-A0A3B8PT19-F1
#
_entry.id   AF-A0A3B8PT19-F1
#
_cell.length_a   1.000
_cell.length_b   1.000
_cell.length_c   1.000
_cell.angle_alpha   90.00
_cell.angle_beta   90.00
_cell.angle_gamma   90.00
#
_symmetry.space_group_name_H-M   'P 1'
#
loop_
_entity.id
_entity.type
_entity.pdbx_description
1 polymer ?
#
loop_
_entity_poly.entity_id
_entity_poly.type
_entity_poly.pdbx_seq_one_letter_code
_entity_poly.pdbx_strand_id
1 'polypeptide(L)'
;MLFGRTGSSLSRILLVGLAWSVQLASSGLAVAAEKTVRVFILAGQSNMEGAGQIRINPKKENKGAGSLEFLVRSPRTAKRLAHTVDKDGGWVVRDDVWIWYLGRHGGLTAGYGARKTTIGPEFQFGHAVGRHFREPVLIIKT
;
A
#
# COMPACT_ATOMS: atom_id res chain seq x y z
N MET A 1 -51.93 73.83 -12.59
CA MET A 1 -52.16 72.76 -11.60
C MET A 1 -50.84 72.05 -11.36
N LEU A 2 -50.34 71.72 -10.17
CA LEU A 2 -50.59 72.07 -8.76
C LEU A 2 -49.42 71.33 -8.03
N PHE A 3 -48.67 72.00 -7.13
CA PHE A 3 -47.76 71.47 -6.07
C PHE A 3 -46.65 70.46 -6.47
N GLY A 4 -45.37 70.59 -6.09
CA GLY A 4 -44.74 71.18 -4.91
C GLY A 4 -44.33 70.08 -3.92
N ARG A 5 -43.03 69.78 -3.80
CA ARG A 5 -42.36 69.49 -2.51
C ARG A 5 -40.85 69.26 -2.64
N THR A 6 -40.15 70.00 -1.80
CA THR A 6 -38.75 69.95 -1.39
C THR A 6 -38.36 68.63 -0.72
N GLY A 7 -37.09 68.23 -0.85
CA GLY A 7 -36.52 67.13 -0.06
C GLY A 7 -35.02 66.93 -0.32
N SER A 8 -34.20 67.69 0.39
CA SER A 8 -32.75 67.49 0.54
C SER A 8 -32.43 66.17 1.23
N SER A 9 -31.45 65.40 0.75
CA SER A 9 -30.61 64.59 1.63
C SER A 9 -29.30 64.20 0.93
N LEU A 10 -28.22 64.76 1.44
CA LEU A 10 -26.85 64.30 1.22
C LEU A 10 -26.72 62.88 1.77
N SER A 11 -26.16 61.93 1.00
CA SER A 11 -25.50 60.77 1.62
C SER A 11 -24.45 60.11 0.73
N ARG A 12 -23.20 60.37 1.12
CA ARG A 12 -22.13 59.39 1.34
C ARG A 12 -21.57 58.68 0.10
N ILE A 13 -20.51 59.27 -0.43
CA ILE A 13 -19.48 58.57 -1.20
C ILE A 13 -18.93 57.43 -0.33
N LEU A 14 -19.22 56.19 -0.71
CA LEU A 14 -18.59 54.99 -0.16
C LEU A 14 -17.17 54.90 -0.72
N LEU A 15 -16.19 55.36 0.05
CA LEU A 15 -14.79 55.00 -0.14
C LEU A 15 -14.62 53.54 0.31
N VAL A 16 -14.62 52.62 -0.65
CA VAL A 16 -14.19 51.23 -0.42
C VAL A 16 -12.67 51.23 -0.30
N GLY A 17 -12.17 51.25 0.93
CA GLY A 17 -10.76 51.06 1.21
C GLY A 17 -10.36 49.61 0.91
N LEU A 18 -9.65 49.40 -0.19
CA LEU A 18 -9.09 48.09 -0.55
C LEU A 18 -7.83 47.86 0.30
N ALA A 19 -8.00 47.24 1.46
CA ALA A 19 -6.86 46.77 2.26
C ALA A 19 -6.23 45.56 1.58
N TRP A 20 -5.10 45.76 0.89
CA TRP A 20 -4.24 44.67 0.43
C TRP A 20 -3.50 44.09 1.64
N SER A 21 -4.03 43.01 2.20
CA SER A 21 -3.28 42.16 3.13
C SER A 21 -2.18 41.45 2.36
N VAL A 22 -0.92 41.81 2.60
CA VAL A 22 0.22 41.00 2.16
C VAL A 22 0.22 39.72 2.98
N GLN A 23 -0.31 38.63 2.43
CA GLN A 23 -0.07 37.30 2.97
C GLN A 23 1.42 36.99 2.79
N LEU A 24 2.20 37.06 3.88
CA LEU A 24 3.48 36.36 3.93
C LEU A 24 3.18 34.87 3.82
N ALA A 25 3.32 34.32 2.61
CA ALA A 25 3.43 32.89 2.44
C ALA A 25 4.74 32.47 3.12
N SER A 26 4.65 31.96 4.35
CA SER A 26 5.73 31.17 4.93
C SER A 26 5.87 29.91 4.07
N SER A 27 6.75 29.97 3.09
CA SER A 27 7.29 28.82 2.38
C SER A 27 8.03 27.98 3.42
N GLY A 28 7.30 27.14 4.14
CA GLY A 28 7.90 26.10 4.97
C GLY A 28 8.74 25.24 4.04
N LEU A 29 10.06 25.39 4.11
CA LEU A 29 10.99 24.40 3.57
C LEU A 29 10.70 23.11 4.34
N ALA A 30 9.82 22.29 3.80
CA ALA A 30 9.68 20.91 4.21
C ALA A 30 11.04 20.26 3.92
N VAL A 31 11.86 20.13 4.97
CA VAL A 31 13.07 19.32 4.92
C VAL A 31 12.59 17.94 4.48
N ALA A 32 13.00 17.52 3.27
CA ALA A 32 12.69 16.19 2.79
C ALA A 32 13.30 15.22 3.81
N ALA A 33 12.44 14.63 4.65
CA ALA A 33 12.86 13.62 5.61
C ALA A 33 13.65 12.57 4.83
N GLU A 34 14.87 12.28 5.30
CA GLU A 34 15.73 11.26 4.71
C GLU A 34 14.93 9.96 4.66
N LYS A 35 14.52 9.55 3.44
CA LYS A 35 13.63 8.41 3.25
C LYS A 35 14.45 7.15 3.42
N THR A 36 14.44 6.60 4.63
CA THR A 36 15.10 5.33 4.94
C THR A 36 14.30 4.15 4.38
N VAL A 37 15.02 3.09 4.00
CA VAL A 37 14.43 1.82 3.55
C VAL A 37 14.84 0.74 4.54
N ARG A 38 13.89 -0.12 4.94
CA ARG A 38 14.16 -1.28 5.78
C ARG A 38 14.57 -2.44 4.90
N VAL A 39 15.82 -2.87 4.99
CA VAL A 39 16.34 -3.98 4.18
C VAL A 39 16.44 -5.25 5.01
N PHE A 40 15.86 -6.34 4.52
CA PHE A 40 15.98 -7.68 5.10
C PHE A 40 16.63 -8.62 4.10
N ILE A 41 17.66 -9.34 4.56
CA ILE A 41 18.30 -10.39 3.78
C ILE A 41 17.74 -11.73 4.24
N LEU A 42 17.14 -12.45 3.31
CA LEU A 42 16.62 -13.80 3.52
C LEU A 42 17.57 -14.78 2.84
N ALA A 43 18.44 -15.40 3.64
CA ALA A 43 19.44 -16.35 3.16
C ALA A 43 19.20 -17.73 3.76
N GLY A 44 19.39 -18.77 2.95
CA GLY A 44 19.27 -20.15 3.39
C GLY A 44 19.23 -21.14 2.23
N GLN A 45 18.85 -22.38 2.54
CA GLN A 45 18.73 -23.47 1.56
C GLN A 45 17.29 -23.64 1.06
N SER A 46 16.92 -24.84 0.60
CA SER A 46 15.66 -25.14 -0.10
C SER A 46 14.37 -24.66 0.60
N ASN A 47 14.31 -24.67 1.93
CA ASN A 47 13.15 -24.14 2.66
C ASN A 47 13.05 -22.61 2.61
N MET A 48 14.19 -21.90 2.61
CA MET A 48 14.23 -20.45 2.38
C MET A 48 13.92 -20.12 0.92
N GLU A 49 14.44 -20.93 0.01
CA GLU A 49 14.16 -20.83 -1.42
C GLU A 49 12.64 -20.87 -1.68
N GLY A 50 11.95 -21.81 -1.03
CA GLY A 50 10.49 -21.85 -0.95
C GLY A 50 9.86 -22.85 -1.90
N ALA A 51 9.57 -24.04 -1.38
CA ALA A 51 8.90 -25.13 -2.09
C ALA A 51 7.37 -25.18 -1.85
N GLY A 52 6.82 -24.27 -1.04
CA GLY A 52 5.41 -24.26 -0.67
C GLY A 52 4.53 -24.02 -1.90
N GLN A 53 3.64 -24.96 -2.23
CA GLN A 53 2.84 -24.87 -3.45
C GLN A 53 1.75 -23.80 -3.32
N ILE A 54 1.64 -22.90 -4.30
CA ILE A 54 0.50 -21.97 -4.37
C ILE A 54 -0.78 -22.76 -4.63
N ARG A 55 -0.72 -23.68 -5.59
CA ARG A 55 -1.82 -24.55 -6.01
C ARG A 55 -1.34 -25.98 -6.10
N ILE A 56 -2.17 -26.90 -5.63
CA ILE A 56 -2.04 -28.33 -5.89
C ILE A 56 -3.28 -28.76 -6.68
N ASN A 57 -3.12 -29.74 -7.59
CA ASN A 57 -4.25 -30.26 -8.35
C ASN A 57 -5.34 -30.75 -7.38
N PRO A 58 -6.56 -30.18 -7.43
CA PRO A 58 -7.64 -30.53 -6.51
C PRO A 58 -8.17 -31.96 -6.72
N LYS A 59 -7.80 -32.61 -7.84
CA LYS A 59 -8.11 -34.02 -8.11
C LYS A 59 -7.13 -35.01 -7.47
N LYS A 60 -6.05 -34.53 -6.82
CA LYS A 60 -5.19 -35.41 -6.00
C LYS A 60 -5.95 -35.89 -4.78
N GLU A 61 -5.51 -37.01 -4.21
CA GLU A 61 -6.13 -37.67 -3.05
C GLU A 61 -6.38 -36.72 -1.87
N ASN A 62 -5.49 -35.75 -1.66
CA ASN A 62 -5.59 -34.76 -0.60
C ASN A 62 -6.46 -33.53 -0.94
N LYS A 63 -7.17 -33.53 -2.07
CA LYS A 63 -8.08 -32.46 -2.52
C LYS A 63 -7.46 -31.05 -2.52
N GLY A 64 -6.15 -30.96 -2.75
CA GLY A 64 -5.41 -29.69 -2.75
C GLY A 64 -4.91 -29.23 -1.38
N ALA A 65 -5.14 -29.99 -0.31
CA ALA A 65 -4.61 -29.70 1.02
C ALA A 65 -3.08 -29.55 0.99
N GLY A 66 -2.56 -28.61 1.77
CA GLY A 66 -1.13 -28.26 1.78
C GLY A 66 -0.72 -27.20 0.74
N SER A 67 -1.68 -26.61 0.01
CA SER A 67 -1.45 -25.47 -0.88
C SER A 67 -1.90 -24.15 -0.27
N LEU A 68 -1.34 -23.03 -0.72
CA LEU A 68 -1.77 -21.70 -0.32
C LEU A 68 -3.24 -21.43 -0.70
N GLU A 69 -3.68 -21.81 -1.90
CA GLU A 69 -5.07 -21.71 -2.35
C GLU A 69 -6.04 -22.42 -1.39
N PHE A 70 -5.66 -23.61 -0.92
CA PHE A 70 -6.46 -24.33 0.06
C PHE A 70 -6.52 -23.58 1.40
N LEU A 71 -5.39 -23.04 1.88
CA LEU A 71 -5.33 -22.32 3.15
C LEU A 71 -6.15 -21.04 3.14
N VAL A 72 -6.17 -20.28 2.05
CA VAL A 72 -6.97 -19.03 1.99
C VAL A 72 -8.48 -19.29 1.90
N ARG A 73 -8.90 -20.48 1.48
CA ARG A 73 -10.32 -20.89 1.40
C ARG A 73 -10.80 -21.68 2.61
N SER A 74 -9.87 -22.25 3.38
CA SER A 74 -10.20 -23.09 4.53
C SER A 74 -10.77 -22.26 5.69
N PRO A 75 -11.92 -22.63 6.29
CA PRO A 75 -12.52 -21.87 7.39
C PRO A 75 -11.57 -21.62 8.57
N ARG A 76 -10.66 -22.57 8.84
CA ARG A 76 -9.66 -22.48 9.91
C ARG A 76 -8.62 -21.36 9.70
N THR A 77 -8.32 -21.00 8.46
CA THR A 77 -7.18 -20.14 8.11
C THR A 77 -7.53 -18.94 7.25
N ALA A 78 -8.69 -18.96 6.57
CA ALA A 78 -9.14 -17.91 5.66
C ALA A 78 -9.10 -16.53 6.32
N LYS A 79 -9.67 -16.37 7.52
CA LYS A 79 -9.68 -15.08 8.25
C LYS A 79 -8.27 -14.54 8.49
N ARG A 80 -7.32 -15.41 8.83
CA ARG A 80 -5.93 -15.02 9.10
C ARG A 80 -5.19 -14.62 7.82
N LEU A 81 -5.54 -15.23 6.69
CA LEU A 81 -4.90 -15.01 5.40
C LEU A 81 -5.67 -14.06 4.48
N ALA A 82 -6.78 -13.48 4.92
CA ALA A 82 -7.61 -12.59 4.09
C ALA A 82 -6.83 -11.38 3.52
N HIS A 83 -5.73 -10.98 4.17
CA HIS A 83 -4.85 -9.90 3.73
C HIS A 83 -3.97 -10.25 2.51
N THR A 84 -3.95 -11.51 2.08
CA THR A 84 -3.10 -11.97 0.98
C THR A 84 -3.84 -12.14 -0.34
N VAL A 85 -5.17 -12.03 -0.30
CA VAL A 85 -6.06 -12.18 -1.47
C VAL A 85 -6.90 -10.92 -1.66
N ASP A 86 -7.10 -10.53 -2.91
CA ASP A 86 -7.99 -9.42 -3.25
C ASP A 86 -9.46 -9.88 -3.32
N LYS A 87 -10.35 -8.93 -3.63
CA LYS A 87 -11.80 -9.18 -3.75
C LYS A 87 -12.17 -10.15 -4.88
N ASP A 88 -11.30 -10.31 -5.88
CA ASP A 88 -11.50 -11.15 -7.05
C ASP A 88 -10.83 -12.54 -6.86
N GLY A 89 -10.19 -12.76 -5.70
CA GLY A 89 -9.47 -13.98 -5.36
C GLY A 89 -8.06 -14.07 -5.94
N GLY A 90 -7.54 -12.97 -6.51
CA GLY A 90 -6.16 -12.82 -6.93
C GLY A 90 -5.22 -12.62 -5.73
N TRP A 91 -3.92 -12.84 -5.94
CA TRP A 91 -2.92 -12.56 -4.91
C TRP A 91 -2.65 -11.06 -4.84
N VAL A 92 -2.77 -10.48 -3.65
CA VAL A 92 -2.42 -9.07 -3.43
C VAL A 92 -0.96 -8.85 -3.82
N VAL A 93 -0.71 -7.76 -4.54
CA VAL A 93 0.63 -7.21 -4.76
C VAL A 93 0.79 -6.01 -3.84
N ARG A 94 1.78 -6.05 -2.95
CA ARG A 94 2.13 -4.93 -2.09
C ARG A 94 2.92 -3.88 -2.85
N ASP A 95 2.66 -2.62 -2.59
CA ASP A 95 3.39 -1.46 -3.13
C ASP A 95 4.39 -0.85 -2.13
N ASP A 96 4.34 -1.29 -0.87
CA ASP A 96 5.19 -0.85 0.24
C ASP A 96 6.29 -1.85 0.64
N VAL A 97 6.28 -3.04 0.04
CA VAL A 97 7.29 -4.09 0.24
C VAL A 97 7.77 -4.56 -1.12
N TRP A 98 9.04 -4.32 -1.44
CA TRP A 98 9.70 -4.84 -2.63
C TRP A 98 10.49 -6.10 -2.32
N ILE A 99 10.62 -6.95 -3.33
CA ILE A 99 11.49 -8.13 -3.27
C ILE A 99 12.42 -8.16 -4.47
N TRP A 100 13.65 -8.62 -4.22
CA TRP A 100 14.59 -9.04 -5.23
C TRP A 100 14.98 -10.50 -4.95
N TYR A 101 14.89 -11.36 -5.96
CA TYR A 101 15.22 -12.78 -5.84
C TYR A 101 15.63 -13.39 -7.18
N LEU A 102 16.93 -13.67 -7.35
CA LEU A 102 17.50 -14.32 -8.55
C LEU A 102 17.02 -13.69 -9.86
N GLY A 103 17.05 -12.36 -9.95
CA GLY A 103 16.60 -11.60 -11.12
C GLY A 103 15.09 -11.39 -11.23
N ARG A 104 14.25 -12.03 -10.41
CA ARG A 104 12.84 -11.66 -10.25
C ARG A 104 12.73 -10.54 -9.23
N HIS A 105 11.93 -9.51 -9.54
CA HIS A 105 11.70 -8.40 -8.64
C HIS A 105 10.30 -7.81 -8.81
N GLY A 106 9.89 -6.94 -7.88
CA GLY A 106 8.59 -6.29 -7.90
C GLY A 106 8.03 -6.08 -6.49
N GLY A 107 6.77 -5.68 -6.43
CA GLY A 107 6.00 -5.67 -5.18
C GLY A 107 5.80 -7.09 -4.64
N LEU A 108 5.81 -7.25 -3.32
CA LEU A 108 5.65 -8.54 -2.70
C LEU A 108 4.28 -9.14 -3.02
N THR A 109 4.29 -10.36 -3.55
CA THR A 109 3.11 -11.18 -3.79
C THR A 109 3.48 -12.66 -3.73
N ALA A 110 2.54 -13.58 -3.96
CA ALA A 110 2.83 -14.99 -4.09
C ALA A 110 3.61 -15.27 -5.39
N GLY A 111 4.48 -16.29 -5.39
CA GLY A 111 5.24 -16.69 -6.60
C GLY A 111 6.70 -16.28 -6.59
N TYR A 112 7.20 -15.77 -5.46
CA TYR A 112 8.63 -15.57 -5.22
C TYR A 112 9.30 -16.75 -4.51
N GLY A 113 8.67 -17.94 -4.43
CA GLY A 113 9.37 -19.17 -4.05
C GLY A 113 10.31 -19.68 -5.15
N ALA A 114 10.90 -20.86 -4.97
CA ALA A 114 11.81 -21.53 -5.93
C ALA A 114 11.29 -21.51 -7.38
N ARG A 115 9.97 -21.55 -7.56
CA ARG A 115 9.28 -21.40 -8.86
C ARG A 115 8.20 -20.32 -8.75
N LYS A 116 7.72 -19.82 -9.89
CA LYS A 116 6.57 -18.88 -9.94
C LYS A 116 5.28 -19.46 -9.33
N THR A 117 5.21 -20.79 -9.20
CA THR A 117 4.08 -21.51 -8.61
C THR A 117 4.27 -21.85 -7.14
N THR A 118 5.36 -21.37 -6.51
CA THR A 118 5.67 -21.64 -5.10
C THR A 118 5.88 -20.36 -4.30
N ILE A 119 5.81 -20.50 -2.98
CA ILE A 119 6.14 -19.50 -1.97
C ILE A 119 7.21 -20.06 -1.04
N GLY A 120 8.03 -19.15 -0.50
CA GLY A 120 8.86 -19.40 0.67
C GLY A 120 8.40 -18.54 1.86
N PRO A 121 9.25 -18.41 2.89
CA PRO A 121 8.95 -17.58 4.05
C PRO A 121 8.83 -16.10 3.70
N GLU A 122 9.37 -15.64 2.56
CA GLU A 122 9.31 -14.24 2.13
C GLU A 122 7.87 -13.71 2.09
N PHE A 123 6.91 -14.57 1.74
CA PHE A 123 5.53 -14.15 1.54
C PHE A 123 4.91 -13.64 2.84
N GLN A 124 4.81 -14.48 3.86
CA GLN A 124 4.23 -14.06 5.14
C GLN A 124 5.15 -13.16 5.96
N PHE A 125 6.48 -13.35 5.85
CA PHE A 125 7.44 -12.46 6.49
C PHE A 125 7.25 -11.02 5.99
N GLY A 126 7.22 -10.82 4.66
CA GLY A 126 7.06 -9.51 4.06
C GLY A 126 5.71 -8.85 4.39
N HIS A 127 4.62 -9.62 4.44
CA HIS A 127 3.33 -9.12 4.94
C HIS A 127 3.39 -8.67 6.41
N ALA A 128 4.15 -9.36 7.26
CA ALA A 128 4.29 -9.01 8.66
C ALA A 128 5.12 -7.73 8.83
N VAL A 129 6.30 -7.64 8.19
CA VAL A 129 7.17 -6.47 8.33
C VAL A 129 6.60 -5.23 7.63
N GLY A 130 5.93 -5.38 6.49
CA GLY A 130 5.25 -4.28 5.81
C GLY A 130 4.07 -3.71 6.58
N ARG A 131 3.44 -4.49 7.48
CA ARG A 131 2.44 -3.95 8.43
C ARG A 131 3.08 -3.22 9.61
N HIS A 132 4.29 -3.62 9.98
CA HIS A 132 4.95 -3.13 11.19
C HIS A 132 5.68 -1.81 10.97
N PHE A 133 6.46 -1.70 9.89
CA PHE A 133 7.23 -0.51 9.57
C PHE A 133 6.40 0.47 8.75
N ARG A 134 6.63 1.77 8.95
CA ARG A 134 6.04 2.84 8.12
C ARG A 134 6.89 3.11 6.89
N GLU A 135 8.18 2.88 7.04
CA GLU A 135 9.16 2.98 5.97
C GLU A 135 8.98 1.83 4.99
N PRO A 136 9.24 2.07 3.70
CA PRO A 136 9.24 0.99 2.72
C PRO A 136 10.22 -0.13 3.10
N VAL A 137 9.86 -1.35 2.70
CA VAL A 137 10.68 -2.54 2.93
C VAL A 137 11.27 -3.07 1.62
N LEU A 138 12.54 -3.47 1.65
CA LEU A 138 13.19 -4.25 0.61
C LEU A 138 13.61 -5.62 1.18
N ILE A 139 13.14 -6.69 0.56
CA ILE A 139 13.58 -8.06 0.82
C ILE A 139 14.57 -8.47 -0.26
N ILE A 140 15.78 -8.85 0.14
CA ILE A 140 16.78 -9.46 -0.74
C ILE A 140 16.83 -10.95 -0.38
N LYS A 141 16.40 -11.81 -1.30
CA LYS A 141 16.46 -13.27 -1.11
C LYS A 141 17.61 -13.87 -1.91
N THR A 142 18.41 -14.72 -1.25
CA THR A 142 19.64 -15.32 -1.78
C THR A 142 19.70 -16.81 -1.51
#